data_AF-Q736R7-F1
#
_entry.id   AF-Q736R7-F1
#
_cell.length_a   1.000
_cell.length_b   1.000
_cell.length_c   1.000
_cell.angle_alpha   90.00
_cell.angle_beta   90.00
_cell.angle_gamma   90.00
#
_symmetry.space_group_name_H-M   'P 1'
#
loop_
_entity.id
_entity.type
_entity.pdbx_description
1 polymer ?
#
loop_
_entity_poly.entity_id
_entity_poly.type
_entity_poly.pdbx_seq_one_letter_code
_entity_poly.pdbx_strand_id
1 'polypeptide(L)'
;MQTSISLMFHLITEGYNYVKILAQNNITAGLPDGTFGPDVKVTREQFAAFLARVLEPSFRPALPKPKGELEVHYIDVGQGDATFIKSPSGETILIDGGNNGKGKVVANYLKGLGFQTIDYMIATHPDAYNLFSKKC
;
A
#
# COMPACT_ATOMS: atom_id res chain seq x y z
N MET A 1 -15.38 23.53 23.91
CA MET A 1 -14.03 23.27 23.36
C MET A 1 -14.17 22.33 22.18
N GLN A 2 -13.67 22.80 21.02
CA GLN A 2 -13.18 22.02 19.88
C GLN A 2 -14.16 21.14 19.08
N THR A 3 -14.81 21.75 18.10
CA THR A 3 -15.19 21.12 16.82
C THR A 3 -14.32 21.71 15.71
N SER A 4 -13.20 21.07 15.39
CA SER A 4 -12.52 21.19 14.08
C SER A 4 -11.36 20.22 14.00
N ILE A 5 -11.62 19.01 13.49
CA ILE A 5 -10.61 18.10 12.90
C ILE A 5 -11.12 17.61 11.52
N SER A 6 -11.90 18.42 10.79
CA SER A 6 -12.39 18.03 9.45
C SER A 6 -11.72 18.77 8.29
N LEU A 7 -10.89 19.79 8.54
CA LEU A 7 -10.34 20.64 7.47
C LEU A 7 -8.89 20.33 7.09
N MET A 8 -8.12 19.60 7.91
CA MET A 8 -6.73 19.23 7.57
C MET A 8 -6.60 18.02 6.64
N PHE A 9 -7.63 17.18 6.49
CA PHE A 9 -7.56 16.00 5.62
C PHE A 9 -7.81 16.32 4.13
N HIS A 10 -8.41 17.47 3.81
CA HIS A 10 -8.74 17.85 2.43
C HIS A 10 -7.61 18.58 1.69
N LEU A 11 -6.64 19.17 2.40
CA LEU A 11 -5.54 19.90 1.75
C LEU A 11 -4.31 19.01 1.47
N ILE A 12 -4.18 17.89 2.18
CA ILE A 12 -3.13 16.89 1.93
C ILE A 12 -3.50 15.99 0.73
N THR A 13 -4.81 15.82 0.46
CA THR A 13 -5.32 14.90 -0.56
C THR A 13 -5.19 15.42 -2.00
N GLU A 14 -5.31 16.73 -2.23
CA GLU A 14 -5.14 17.33 -3.57
C GLU A 14 -3.72 17.12 -4.11
N GLY A 15 -2.69 17.58 -3.39
CA GLY A 15 -1.29 17.42 -3.80
C GLY A 15 -0.89 15.95 -3.95
N TYR A 16 -1.39 15.08 -3.05
CA TYR A 16 -1.15 13.65 -3.09
C TYR A 16 -1.69 13.00 -4.39
N ASN A 17 -2.88 13.40 -4.85
CA ASN A 17 -3.47 12.88 -6.08
C ASN A 17 -2.63 13.24 -7.31
N TYR A 18 -2.15 14.48 -7.43
CA TYR A 18 -1.32 14.90 -8.57
C TYR A 18 0.04 14.18 -8.59
N VAL A 19 0.73 14.11 -7.45
CA VAL A 19 2.01 13.41 -7.36
C VAL A 19 1.85 11.92 -7.69
N LYS A 20 0.77 11.30 -7.22
CA LYS A 20 0.47 9.89 -7.51
C LYS A 20 0.28 9.64 -9.01
N ILE A 21 -0.45 10.51 -9.72
CA ILE A 21 -0.63 10.39 -11.18
C ILE A 21 0.72 10.49 -11.89
N LEU A 22 1.55 11.47 -11.50
CA LEU A 22 2.88 11.64 -12.10
C LEU A 22 3.78 10.42 -11.83
N ALA A 23 3.76 9.87 -10.62
CA ALA A 23 4.56 8.70 -10.26
C ALA A 23 4.09 7.44 -10.99
N GLN A 24 2.78 7.18 -11.02
CA GLN A 24 2.18 6.01 -11.69
C GLN A 24 2.42 6.01 -13.21
N ASN A 25 2.57 7.18 -13.81
CA ASN A 25 2.86 7.33 -15.24
C ASN A 25 4.37 7.44 -15.54
N ASN A 26 5.24 7.19 -14.56
CA ASN A 26 6.70 7.32 -14.68
C ASN A 26 7.15 8.73 -15.13
N ILE A 27 6.41 9.78 -14.78
CA ILE A 27 6.77 11.17 -15.07
C ILE A 27 7.72 11.71 -13.99
N THR A 28 7.59 11.22 -12.75
CA THR A 28 8.49 11.53 -11.63
C THR A 28 8.93 10.25 -10.93
N ALA A 29 10.15 10.25 -10.37
CA ALA A 29 10.72 9.14 -9.60
C ALA A 29 10.81 9.45 -8.09
N GLY A 30 10.46 10.67 -7.68
CA GLY A 30 10.57 11.10 -6.28
C GLY A 30 12.01 11.42 -5.87
N LEU A 31 12.24 11.37 -4.56
CA LEU A 31 13.53 11.58 -3.91
C LEU A 31 14.35 10.27 -3.88
N PRO A 32 15.69 10.34 -3.66
CA PRO A 32 16.54 9.15 -3.63
C PRO A 32 16.15 8.10 -2.57
N ASP A 33 15.43 8.51 -1.52
CA ASP A 33 14.92 7.63 -0.46
C ASP A 33 13.56 6.97 -0.81
N GLY A 34 13.05 7.21 -2.01
CA GLY A 34 11.77 6.68 -2.48
C GLY A 34 10.54 7.49 -2.03
N THR A 35 10.74 8.61 -1.33
CA THR A 35 9.64 9.47 -0.87
C THR A 35 9.35 10.61 -1.85
N PHE A 36 8.24 11.31 -1.60
CA PHE A 36 7.91 12.56 -2.29
C PHE A 36 7.82 13.68 -1.26
N GLY A 37 8.56 14.77 -1.48
CA GLY A 37 8.55 15.92 -0.60
C GLY A 37 7.50 16.96 -1.04
N PRO A 38 6.34 17.09 -0.38
CA PRO A 38 5.30 18.04 -0.79
C PRO A 38 5.75 19.50 -0.69
N ASP A 39 6.64 19.80 0.26
CA ASP A 39 7.18 21.15 0.49
C ASP A 39 8.55 21.38 -0.17
N VAL A 40 9.06 20.38 -0.91
CA VAL A 40 10.34 20.48 -1.60
C VAL A 40 10.13 21.26 -2.90
N LYS A 41 10.87 22.36 -3.07
CA LYS A 41 10.81 23.18 -4.27
C LYS A 41 11.33 22.40 -5.48
N VAL A 42 10.54 22.41 -6.56
CA VAL A 42 10.92 21.85 -7.86
C VAL A 42 11.79 22.86 -8.61
N THR A 43 12.95 22.44 -9.12
CA THR A 43 13.82 23.28 -9.95
C THR A 43 13.29 23.40 -11.39
N ARG A 44 13.80 24.37 -12.15
CA ARG A 44 13.40 24.56 -13.57
C ARG A 44 13.72 23.33 -14.41
N GLU A 45 14.84 22.68 -14.12
CA GLU A 45 15.32 21.48 -14.79
C GLU A 45 14.40 20.29 -14.49
N GLN A 46 13.99 20.14 -13.22
CA GLN A 46 13.05 19.10 -12.82
C GLN A 46 11.68 19.31 -13.48
N PHE A 47 11.18 20.55 -13.52
CA PHE A 47 9.94 20.87 -14.23
C PHE A 47 10.04 20.57 -15.73
N ALA A 48 11.14 20.97 -16.39
CA ALA A 48 11.38 20.67 -17.79
C ALA A 48 11.44 19.16 -18.06
N ALA A 49 12.06 18.39 -17.17
CA ALA A 49 12.10 16.93 -17.26
C ALA A 49 10.70 16.31 -17.15
N PHE A 50 9.83 16.82 -16.27
CA PHE A 50 8.44 16.35 -16.18
C PHE A 50 7.68 16.62 -17.47
N LEU A 51 7.79 17.84 -18.03
CA LEU A 51 7.14 18.18 -19.29
C LEU A 51 7.64 17.31 -20.45
N ALA A 52 8.95 17.07 -20.54
CA ALA A 52 9.52 16.20 -21.57
C ALA A 52 8.95 14.77 -21.50
N ARG A 53 8.79 14.21 -20.29
CA ARG A 53 8.21 12.86 -20.08
C ARG A 53 6.72 12.77 -20.36
N VAL A 54 6.00 13.88 -20.20
CA VAL A 54 4.58 13.99 -20.58
C VAL A 54 4.45 13.97 -22.09
N LEU A 55 5.28 14.75 -22.79
CA LEU A 55 5.21 14.90 -24.25
C LEU A 55 5.78 13.70 -25.00
N GLU A 56 6.84 13.08 -24.49
CA GLU A 56 7.57 12.00 -25.14
C GLU A 56 7.81 10.83 -24.15
N PRO A 57 7.03 9.74 -24.25
CA PRO A 57 7.12 8.61 -23.34
C PRO A 57 8.50 7.93 -23.31
N SER A 58 9.31 8.02 -24.37
CA SER A 58 10.66 7.44 -24.40
C SER A 58 11.63 8.10 -23.39
N PHE A 59 11.33 9.32 -22.90
CA PHE A 59 12.10 9.96 -21.84
C PHE A 59 11.71 9.55 -20.42
N ARG A 60 10.68 8.70 -20.25
CA ARG A 60 10.26 8.22 -18.93
C ARG A 60 11.30 7.25 -18.39
N PRO A 61 11.78 7.43 -17.14
CA PRO A 61 12.68 6.48 -16.53
C PRO A 61 12.01 5.11 -16.44
N ALA A 62 12.78 4.06 -16.69
CA ALA A 62 12.41 2.72 -16.29
C ALA A 62 12.47 2.66 -14.76
N LEU A 63 11.33 2.84 -14.09
CA LEU A 63 11.26 2.53 -12.67
C LEU A 63 11.48 1.03 -12.49
N PRO A 64 12.19 0.61 -11.42
CA PRO A 64 12.31 -0.79 -11.10
C PRO A 64 10.91 -1.40 -11.00
N LYS A 65 10.54 -2.27 -11.95
CA LYS A 65 9.35 -3.08 -11.78
C LYS A 65 9.59 -3.96 -10.56
N PRO A 66 8.64 -4.03 -9.60
CA PRO A 66 8.74 -5.01 -8.55
C PRO A 66 8.95 -6.40 -9.17
N LYS A 67 9.97 -7.12 -8.71
CA LYS A 67 10.37 -8.40 -9.31
C LYS A 67 9.51 -9.57 -8.83
N GLY A 68 8.76 -9.40 -7.75
CA GLY A 68 7.87 -10.43 -7.22
C GLY A 68 6.59 -10.55 -8.03
N GLU A 69 5.85 -11.62 -7.75
CA GLU A 69 4.50 -11.82 -8.27
C GLU A 69 3.47 -11.36 -7.23
N LEU A 70 2.27 -11.04 -7.71
CA LEU A 70 1.13 -10.84 -6.83
C LEU A 70 0.60 -12.22 -6.43
N GLU A 71 0.65 -12.54 -5.15
CA GLU A 71 0.08 -13.78 -4.61
C GLU A 71 -1.21 -13.45 -3.86
N VAL A 72 -2.29 -14.18 -4.15
CA VAL A 72 -3.60 -14.03 -3.48
C VAL A 72 -4.04 -15.40 -2.96
N HIS A 73 -4.29 -15.47 -1.66
CA HIS A 73 -4.64 -16.69 -0.96
C HIS A 73 -6.00 -16.52 -0.29
N TYR A 74 -6.98 -17.31 -0.71
CA TYR A 74 -8.24 -17.46 -0.01
C TYR A 74 -8.08 -18.59 1.01
N ILE A 75 -8.15 -18.26 2.29
CA ILE A 75 -7.85 -19.20 3.38
C ILE A 75 -9.16 -19.77 3.90
N ASP A 76 -9.32 -21.09 3.80
CA ASP A 76 -10.46 -21.76 4.41
C ASP A 76 -10.30 -21.79 5.94
N VAL A 77 -11.13 -20.98 6.60
CA VAL A 77 -11.24 -20.86 8.07
C VAL A 77 -12.52 -21.51 8.61
N GLY A 78 -13.34 -22.10 7.74
CA GLY A 78 -14.70 -22.55 8.03
C GLY A 78 -15.72 -21.41 7.96
N GLN A 79 -15.97 -20.74 9.10
CA GLN A 79 -16.91 -19.61 9.14
C GLN A 79 -16.18 -18.26 9.15
N GLY A 80 -16.63 -17.38 8.26
CA GLY A 80 -16.07 -16.05 8.01
C GLY A 80 -15.07 -16.06 6.86
N ASP A 81 -14.54 -14.89 6.55
CA ASP A 81 -13.60 -14.68 5.44
C ASP A 81 -12.18 -14.48 5.94
N ALA A 82 -11.21 -14.97 5.18
CA ALA A 82 -9.80 -14.69 5.38
C ALA A 82 -9.08 -14.69 4.02
N THR A 83 -8.54 -13.54 3.63
CA THR A 83 -7.79 -13.39 2.38
C THR A 83 -6.43 -12.80 2.67
N PHE A 84 -5.37 -13.48 2.26
CA PHE A 84 -4.00 -12.97 2.34
C PHE A 84 -3.50 -12.55 0.95
N ILE A 85 -2.81 -11.43 0.89
CA ILE A 85 -2.22 -10.89 -0.34
C ILE A 85 -0.76 -10.56 -0.06
N LYS A 86 0.13 -11.02 -0.94
CA LYS A 86 1.51 -10.56 -1.01
C LYS A 86 1.70 -9.78 -2.30
N SER A 87 2.12 -8.53 -2.18
CA SER A 87 2.38 -7.66 -3.32
C SER A 87 3.63 -8.13 -4.11
N PRO A 88 3.75 -7.72 -5.38
CA PRO A 88 4.99 -7.86 -6.14
C PRO A 88 6.24 -7.24 -5.48
N SER A 89 6.06 -6.25 -4.61
CA SER A 89 7.15 -5.59 -3.84
C SER A 89 7.43 -6.27 -2.49
N GLY A 90 6.61 -7.24 -2.09
CA GLY A 90 6.79 -8.06 -0.89
C GLY A 90 5.96 -7.63 0.32
N GLU A 91 5.24 -6.51 0.26
CA GLU A 91 4.32 -6.13 1.33
C GLU A 91 3.17 -7.14 1.45
N THR A 92 2.74 -7.36 2.67
CA THR A 92 1.76 -8.37 3.04
C THR A 92 0.51 -7.75 3.62
N ILE A 93 -0.65 -8.19 3.14
CA ILE A 93 -1.96 -7.67 3.52
C ILE A 93 -2.84 -8.86 3.93
N LEU A 94 -3.47 -8.76 5.08
CA LEU A 94 -4.54 -9.67 5.50
C LEU A 94 -5.86 -8.93 5.50
N ILE A 95 -6.83 -9.43 4.75
CA ILE A 95 -8.22 -8.97 4.74
C ILE A 95 -9.04 -10.01 5.48
N ASP A 96 -9.57 -9.59 6.63
CA ASP A 96 -10.28 -10.43 7.59
C ASP A 96 -9.49 -11.65 8.09
N GLY A 97 -9.94 -12.25 9.20
CA GLY A 97 -9.24 -13.35 9.88
C GLY A 97 -10.15 -14.53 10.25
N GLY A 98 -11.35 -14.57 9.65
CA GLY A 98 -12.46 -15.40 10.09
C GLY A 98 -13.07 -14.93 11.41
N ASN A 99 -14.05 -15.69 11.89
CA ASN A 99 -14.75 -15.41 13.16
C ASN A 99 -13.86 -15.69 14.39
N ASN A 100 -14.40 -15.41 15.59
CA ASN A 100 -13.73 -15.65 16.88
C ASN A 100 -13.12 -17.07 16.95
N GLY A 101 -11.81 -17.13 17.28
CA GLY A 101 -11.05 -18.38 17.41
C GLY A 101 -10.40 -18.89 16.12
N LYS A 102 -10.68 -18.30 14.96
CA LYS A 102 -10.06 -18.70 13.68
C LYS A 102 -8.66 -18.13 13.44
N GLY A 103 -8.23 -17.19 14.29
CA GLY A 103 -6.92 -16.55 14.17
C GLY A 103 -5.75 -17.53 14.05
N LYS A 104 -5.78 -18.62 14.82
CA LYS A 104 -4.72 -19.65 14.78
C LYS A 104 -4.64 -20.40 13.44
N VAL A 105 -5.76 -20.60 12.74
CA VAL A 105 -5.79 -21.31 11.45
C VAL A 105 -5.01 -20.50 10.41
N VAL A 106 -5.36 -19.22 10.28
CA VAL A 106 -4.69 -18.28 9.38
C VAL A 106 -3.22 -18.10 9.77
N ALA A 107 -2.93 -17.94 11.07
CA ALA A 107 -1.56 -17.77 11.57
C ALA A 107 -0.66 -18.96 11.23
N ASN A 108 -1.15 -20.19 11.46
CA ASN A 108 -0.42 -21.40 11.13
C ASN A 108 -0.24 -21.58 9.62
N TYR A 109 -1.26 -21.23 8.83
CA TYR A 109 -1.20 -21.25 7.37
C TYR A 109 -0.09 -20.33 6.86
N LEU A 110 -0.08 -19.06 7.30
CA LEU A 110 0.92 -18.07 6.90
C LEU A 110 2.33 -18.45 7.36
N LYS A 111 2.47 -18.96 8.59
CA LYS A 111 3.75 -19.53 9.08
C LYS A 111 4.24 -20.69 8.22
N GLY A 112 3.34 -21.58 7.78
CA GLY A 112 3.66 -22.69 6.89
C GLY A 112 4.21 -22.24 5.53
N LEU A 113 3.80 -21.04 5.07
CA LEU A 113 4.33 -20.39 3.87
C LEU A 113 5.62 -19.59 4.12
N GLY A 114 6.07 -19.47 5.37
CA GLY A 114 7.28 -18.74 5.76
C GLY A 114 7.05 -17.27 6.13
N PHE A 115 5.80 -16.79 6.17
CA PHE A 115 5.49 -15.43 6.61
C PHE A 115 5.39 -15.36 8.14
N GLN A 116 6.06 -14.38 8.73
CA GLN A 116 6.08 -14.17 10.18
C GLN A 116 5.35 -12.90 10.62
N THR A 117 5.10 -11.98 9.68
CA THR A 117 4.49 -10.69 9.94
C THR A 117 3.54 -10.33 8.82
N ILE A 118 2.56 -9.50 9.17
CA ILE A 118 1.63 -8.88 8.22
C ILE A 118 1.79 -7.36 8.36
N ASP A 119 2.01 -6.67 7.24
CA ASP A 119 2.21 -5.22 7.24
C ASP A 119 0.88 -4.50 7.48
N TYR A 120 -0.16 -4.94 6.77
CA TYR A 120 -1.49 -4.33 6.79
C TYR A 120 -2.59 -5.34 7.12
N MET A 121 -3.52 -4.93 7.98
CA MET A 121 -4.74 -5.69 8.24
C MET A 121 -5.94 -4.82 7.90
N ILE A 122 -6.85 -5.36 7.10
CA ILE A 122 -8.12 -4.74 6.73
C ILE A 122 -9.22 -5.60 7.34
N ALA A 123 -10.01 -5.01 8.22
CA ALA A 123 -11.20 -5.66 8.76
C ALA A 123 -12.43 -5.08 8.06
N THR A 124 -13.20 -5.93 7.37
CA THR A 124 -14.42 -5.53 6.68
C THR A 124 -15.63 -5.56 7.61
N HIS A 125 -15.59 -6.41 8.64
CA HIS A 125 -16.64 -6.56 9.64
C HIS A 125 -16.11 -6.36 11.08
N PRO A 126 -16.86 -5.68 11.96
CA PRO A 126 -16.44 -5.39 13.33
C PRO A 126 -16.35 -6.65 14.23
N ASP A 127 -16.95 -7.75 13.79
CA ASP A 127 -17.10 -8.99 14.57
C ASP A 127 -15.78 -9.77 14.75
N ALA A 128 -14.72 -9.39 14.02
CA ALA A 128 -13.38 -9.98 14.09
C ALA A 128 -12.46 -9.31 15.14
N TYR A 129 -13.01 -8.51 16.06
CA TYR A 129 -12.24 -7.80 17.08
C TYR A 129 -11.85 -8.70 18.27
N ASN A 130 -11.12 -9.79 18.00
CA ASN A 130 -10.34 -10.51 19.01
C ASN A 130 -8.98 -10.89 18.41
N LEU A 131 -8.13 -9.86 18.32
CA LEU A 131 -6.68 -9.85 18.14
C LEU A 131 -6.09 -11.01 17.33
N PHE A 132 -6.10 -10.82 16.02
CA PHE A 132 -4.95 -11.21 15.23
C PHE A 132 -3.77 -10.30 15.60
N SER A 133 -2.70 -10.89 16.13
CA SER A 133 -1.42 -10.20 16.28
C SER A 133 -0.85 -9.94 14.88
N LYS A 134 -0.24 -8.76 14.63
CA LYS A 134 0.55 -8.53 13.40
C LYS A 134 1.73 -9.49 13.22
N LYS A 135 2.01 -10.31 14.24
CA LYS A 135 2.89 -11.47 14.15
C LYS A 135 2.05 -12.71 13.86
N CYS A 136 2.36 -13.36 12.74
CA CYS A 136 1.83 -14.66 12.40
C CYS A 136 2.19 -15.69 13.48
#